data_AF-A0A846NN59-F1
#
_entry.id   AF-A0A846NN59-F1
#
_cell.length_a   1.000
_cell.length_b   1.000
_cell.length_c   1.000
_cell.angle_alpha   90.00
_cell.angle_beta   90.00
_cell.angle_gamma   90.00
#
_symmetry.space_group_name_H-M   'P 1'
#
loop_
_entity.id
_entity.type
_entity.pdbx_description
1 polymer ?
#
loop_
_entity_poly.entity_id
_entity_poly.type
_entity_poly.pdbx_seq_one_letter_code
_entity_poly.pdbx_strand_id
1 'polypeptide(L)' 'IDAAHTKTLQTPLKELARGTIFADRYEVIDELGEGGMGRVYRVFDKTIKEEVALKLIKPDIA' A
#
# COMPACT_ATOMS: atom_id res chain seq x y z
N ILE A 1 12.72 -9.24 -21.30
CA ILE A 1 12.63 -9.26 -19.83
C ILE A 1 11.80 -8.07 -19.41
N ASP A 2 10.50 -8.28 -19.24
CA ASP A 2 9.55 -7.22 -18.91
C ASP A 2 9.58 -7.00 -17.40
N ALA A 3 10.33 -5.99 -16.96
CA ALA A 3 10.45 -5.66 -15.55
C ALA A 3 9.10 -5.12 -15.07
N ALA A 4 8.46 -5.86 -14.15
CA ALA A 4 7.22 -5.46 -13.50
C ALA A 4 7.37 -4.04 -12.92
N HIS A 5 6.72 -3.07 -13.56
CA HIS A 5 6.80 -1.67 -13.18
C HIS A 5 6.11 -1.46 -11.83
N THR A 6 6.91 -1.31 -10.77
CA THR A 6 6.43 -0.90 -9.45
C THR A 6 6.47 0.62 -9.37
N LYS A 7 5.34 1.24 -9.04
CA LYS A 7 5.25 2.69 -8.79
C LYS A 7 5.42 2.95 -7.30
N THR A 8 6.45 3.69 -6.92
CA THR A 8 6.69 4.08 -5.52
C THR A 8 6.06 5.45 -5.24
N LEU A 9 5.19 5.52 -4.23
CA LEU A 9 4.63 6.77 -3.71
C LEU A 9 5.26 7.07 -2.36
N GLN A 10 5.80 8.27 -2.17
CA GLN A 10 6.35 8.73 -0.89
C GLN A 10 5.22 9.40 -0.08
N THR A 11 4.89 8.87 1.10
CA THR A 11 3.91 9.45 2.04
C THR A 11 4.38 9.15 3.45
N PRO A 12 4.26 10.08 4.42
CA PRO A 12 4.58 9.79 5.82
C PRO A 12 3.82 8.55 6.28
N LEU A 13 4.54 7.60 6.90
CA LEU A 13 3.95 6.38 7.44
C LEU A 13 2.97 6.71 8.56
N LYS A 14 1.72 6.92 8.20
CA LYS A 14 0.60 6.83 9.10
C LYS A 14 -0.03 5.47 8.86
N GLU A 15 -0.31 4.73 9.93
CA GLU A 15 -1.15 3.54 9.83
C GLU A 15 -2.41 3.89 9.04
N LEU A 16 -2.74 3.07 8.04
CA LEU A 16 -3.92 3.27 7.23
C LEU A 16 -5.08 2.56 7.91
N ALA A 17 -6.02 3.32 8.46
CA ALA A 17 -7.25 2.77 9.01
C ALA A 17 -8.11 2.16 7.89
N ARG A 18 -8.88 1.12 8.20
CA ARG A 18 -9.90 0.57 7.30
C ARG A 18 -10.85 1.67 6.81
N GLY A 19 -11.17 1.65 5.52
CA GLY A 19 -11.97 2.68 4.85
C GLY A 19 -11.19 3.94 4.45
N THR A 20 -9.90 4.04 4.80
CA THR A 20 -9.05 5.14 4.33
C THR A 20 -8.80 5.00 2.84
N ILE A 21 -8.90 6.10 2.11
CA ILE A 21 -8.44 6.19 0.73
C ILE A 21 -7.02 6.75 0.73
N PHE A 22 -6.07 5.93 0.32
CA PHE A 22 -4.67 6.29 0.17
C PHE A 22 -4.38 6.74 -1.27
N ALA A 23 -3.70 7.88 -1.40
CA ALA A 23 -3.33 8.50 -2.68
C ALA A 23 -4.51 8.63 -3.68
N ASP A 24 -5.71 8.89 -3.16
CA ASP A 24 -6.98 8.98 -3.91
C ASP A 24 -7.32 7.77 -4.79
N ARG A 25 -6.61 6.65 -4.62
CA ARG A 25 -6.67 5.47 -5.49
C ARG A 25 -6.94 4.17 -4.75
N TYR A 26 -6.32 3.99 -3.59
CA TYR A 26 -6.31 2.72 -2.88
C TYR A 26 -7.21 2.80 -1.66
N GLU A 27 -8.33 2.10 -1.68
CA GLU A 27 -9.23 2.02 -0.53
C GLU A 27 -8.80 0.86 0.38
N VAL A 28 -8.53 1.14 1.64
CA VAL A 28 -8.00 0.15 2.59
C VAL A 28 -9.12 -0.74 3.12
N ILE A 29 -9.02 -2.03 2.84
CA ILE A 29 -9.99 -3.03 3.28
C ILE A 29 -9.59 -3.58 4.65
N ASP A 30 -8.39 -4.13 4.78
CA ASP A 30 -7.86 -4.71 6.02
C ASP A 30 -6.33 -4.66 6.06
N GLU A 31 -5.74 -4.72 7.26
CA GLU A 31 -4.32 -5.01 7.43
C GLU A 31 -4.08 -6.52 7.26
N LEU A 32 -3.12 -6.89 6.41
CA LEU A 32 -2.73 -8.29 6.17
C LEU A 32 -1.55 -8.72 7.06
N GLY A 33 -0.72 -7.76 7.49
CA GLY A 33 0.31 -8.02 8.49
C GLY A 33 1.41 -6.97 8.55
N GLU A 34 2.25 -7.09 9.58
CA GLU A 34 3.44 -6.27 9.81
C GLU A 34 4.71 -7.13 9.76
N GLY A 35 5.79 -6.58 9.20
CA GLY A 35 7.13 -7.14 9.27
C GLY A 35 8.20 -6.06 9.44
N GLY A 36 9.47 -6.47 9.43
CA GLY A 36 10.61 -5.56 9.65
C GLY A 36 10.65 -4.36 8.69
N MET A 37 10.24 -4.55 7.43
CA MET A 37 10.24 -3.50 6.41
C MET A 37 8.98 -2.63 6.39
N GLY A 38 7.98 -2.90 7.24
CA GLY A 38 6.73 -2.15 7.31
C GLY A 38 5.48 -3.02 7.26
N ARG A 39 4.38 -2.49 6.72
CA ARG A 39 3.05 -3.11 6.81
C ARG A 39 2.45 -3.40 5.45
N VAL A 40 1.64 -4.46 5.36
CA VAL A 40 0.92 -4.87 4.16
C VAL A 40 -0.57 -4.75 4.42
N TYR A 41 -1.27 -4.07 3.51
CA TYR A 41 -2.71 -3.89 3.55
C TYR A 41 -3.36 -4.53 2.33
N ARG A 42 -4.53 -5.10 2.53
CA ARG A 42 -5.45 -5.43 1.44
C ARG A 42 -6.17 -4.15 1.06
N VAL A 43 -6.07 -3.77 -0.21
CA VAL A 43 -6.70 -2.55 -0.72
C VAL A 43 -7.48 -2.82 -2.01
N PHE A 44 -8.51 -2.04 -2.26
CA PHE A 44 -9.17 -1.98 -3.56
C PHE A 44 -8.54 -0.85 -4.40
N ASP A 45 -7.94 -1.20 -5.53
CA ASP A 45 -7.41 -0.23 -6.49
C ASP A 45 -8.53 0.27 -7.41
N LYS A 46 -8.95 1.52 -7.22
CA LYS A 46 -10.04 2.13 -8.00
C LYS A 46 -9.71 2.34 -9.48
N THR A 47 -8.43 2.28 -9.87
CA THR A 47 -8.01 2.50 -11.27
C THR A 47 -8.19 1.24 -12.10
N ILE A 48 -7.69 0.10 -11.59
CA ILE A 48 -7.78 -1.19 -12.28
C ILE A 48 -8.98 -2.02 -11.83
N LYS A 49 -9.66 -1.59 -10.76
CA LYS A 49 -10.85 -2.22 -10.16
C LYS A 49 -10.60 -3.62 -9.61
N GLU A 50 -9.48 -3.81 -8.93
CA GLU A 50 -9.06 -5.10 -8.37
C GLU A 50 -8.58 -4.97 -6.92
N GLU A 51 -8.68 -6.08 -6.17
CA GLU A 51 -8.06 -6.19 -4.85
C GLU A 51 -6.55 -6.47 -5.00
N VAL A 52 -5.73 -5.63 -4.38
CA VAL A 52 -4.26 -5.74 -4.43
C VAL A 52 -3.67 -5.60 -3.02
N ALA A 53 -2.41 -6.04 -2.87
CA ALA A 53 -1.65 -5.84 -1.65
C ALA A 53 -0.84 -4.53 -1.73
N LEU A 54 -1.05 -3.61 -0.79
CA LEU A 54 -0.28 -2.38 -0.65
C LEU A 54 0.73 -2.52 0.48
N LYS A 55 2.03 -2.48 0.17
CA LYS A 55 3.10 -2.52 1.17
C LYS A 55 3.63 -1.11 1.46
N LEU A 56 3.45 -0.66 2.69
CA LEU A 56 4.01 0.59 3.22
C LEU A 56 5.40 0.31 3.80
N ILE A 57 6.42 1.03 3.32
CA ILE A 57 7.83 0.83 3.70
C ILE A 57 8.25 1.81 4.79
N LYS A 58 8.96 1.32 5.83
CA LYS A 58 9.56 2.16 6.89
C LYS A 58 10.65 3.07 6.31
N PRO A 59 10.56 4.41 6.50
CA PRO A 59 11.52 5.36 5.94
C PRO A 59 12.92 5.23 6.55
N ASP A 60 13.08 4.51 7.66
CA ASP A 60 14.39 4.18 8.26
C ASP A 60 15.25 3.22 7.42
N ILE A 61 14.76 2.73 6.28
CA ILE A 61 15.49 1.84 5.34
C ILE A 61 15.59 2.46 3.93
N ALA A 62 15.65 3.79 3.80
CA ALA A 62 15.84 4.48 2.52
C ALA A 62 17.23 5.12 2.40
#